data_AF-A0A7Y2Y8Y3-F1
#
_entry.id   AF-A0A7Y2Y8Y3-F1
#
_cell.length_a   1.000
_cell.length_b   1.000
_cell.length_c   1.000
_cell.angle_alpha   90.00
_cell.angle_beta   90.00
_cell.angle_gamma   90.00
#
_symmetry.space_group_name_H-M   'P 1'
#
loop_
_entity.id
_entity.type
_entity.pdbx_description
1 polymer ?
#
loop_
_entity_poly.entity_id
_entity_poly.type
_entity_poly.pdbx_seq_one_letter_code
_entity_poly.pdbx_strand_id
1 'polypeptide(L)' 'VDLPDGRHYGINVWTYKFLATATRMDKKSGENLYGLYQTPPDLFVKELTRECIEKTISDLLQKGNLEELLNPTIFSDEK' A
#
# COMPACT_ATOMS: atom_id res chain seq x y z
N VAL A 1 -12.85 -0.64 -5.55
CA VAL A 1 -13.61 -1.06 -6.75
C VAL A 1 -14.35 -2.33 -6.40
N ASP A 2 -15.62 -2.42 -6.76
CA ASP A 2 -16.46 -3.55 -6.39
C ASP A 2 -16.34 -4.60 -7.47
N LEU A 3 -15.92 -5.79 -7.09
CA LEU A 3 -15.86 -6.93 -8.00
C LEU A 3 -17.26 -7.51 -8.21
N PRO A 4 -17.48 -8.24 -9.33
CA PRO A 4 -18.74 -8.92 -9.60
C PRO A 4 -19.16 -9.92 -8.51
N ASP A 5 -18.21 -10.38 -7.69
CA ASP A 5 -18.42 -11.27 -6.55
C ASP A 5 -18.75 -10.53 -5.24
N GLY A 6 -18.86 -9.19 -5.28
CA GLY A 6 -19.14 -8.33 -4.14
C GLY A 6 -17.92 -7.91 -3.32
N ARG A 7 -16.72 -8.46 -3.58
CA ARG A 7 -15.51 -8.05 -2.87
C ARG A 7 -15.10 -6.62 -3.25
N HIS A 8 -14.67 -5.84 -2.28
CA HIS A 8 -14.20 -4.47 -2.49
C HIS A 8 -12.66 -4.44 -2.48
N TYR A 9 -12.05 -4.05 -3.61
CA TYR A 9 -10.61 -3.79 -3.66
C TYR A 9 -10.30 -2.34 -3.30
N GLY A 10 -9.67 -2.16 -2.13
CA GLY A 10 -8.91 -0.97 -1.79
C GLY A 10 -7.43 -1.33 -1.69
N ILE A 11 -6.56 -0.56 -2.36
CA ILE A 11 -5.11 -0.69 -2.24
C ILE A 11 -4.58 0.63 -1.70
N ASN A 12 -3.93 0.61 -0.56
CA ASN A 12 -3.17 1.72 -0.03
C ASN A 12 -1.86 1.85 -0.82
N VAL A 13 -1.64 3.01 -1.43
CA VAL A 13 -0.49 3.26 -2.29
C VAL A 13 0.28 4.46 -1.77
N TRP A 14 1.55 4.27 -1.43
CA TRP A 14 2.44 5.38 -1.10
C TRP A 14 3.48 5.59 -2.19
N THR A 15 4.02 6.81 -2.24
CA THR A 15 5.20 7.10 -3.06
C THR A 15 6.48 6.95 -2.25
N TYR A 16 7.61 6.74 -2.93
CA TYR A 16 8.92 6.78 -2.27
C TYR A 16 9.17 8.13 -1.57
N LYS A 17 8.69 9.24 -2.14
CA LYS A 17 8.80 10.57 -1.53
C LYS A 17 7.96 10.69 -0.26
N PHE A 18 6.82 10.03 -0.20
CA PHE A 18 5.92 10.08 0.94
C PHE A 18 6.52 9.41 2.18
N LEU A 19 7.35 8.39 2.02
CA LEU A 19 8.03 7.71 3.12
C LEU A 19 8.79 8.70 4.03
N ALA A 20 9.52 9.64 3.45
CA ALA A 20 10.26 10.67 4.21
C ALA A 20 9.32 11.60 5.01
N THR A 21 8.14 11.88 4.46
CA THR A 21 7.12 12.67 5.16
C THR A 21 6.52 11.90 6.32
N ALA A 22 6.17 10.63 6.12
CA ALA A 22 5.63 9.76 7.16
C ALA A 22 6.61 9.62 8.34
N THR A 23 7.89 9.32 8.06
CA THR A 23 8.93 9.29 9.11
C THR A 23 9.06 10.60 9.88
N ARG A 24 8.93 11.75 9.20
CA ARG A 24 9.00 13.06 9.85
C ARG A 24 7.78 13.34 10.72
N MET A 25 6.61 12.86 10.32
CA MET A 25 5.38 12.98 11.11
C MET A 25 5.52 12.17 12.40
N ASP A 26 5.97 10.93 12.29
CA ASP A 26 6.14 10.02 13.42
C ASP A 26 7.20 10.49 14.42
N LYS A 27 8.28 11.12 13.93
CA LYS A 27 9.26 11.80 14.78
C LYS A 27 8.64 12.92 15.63
N LYS A 28 7.60 13.59 15.13
CA LYS A 28 6.91 14.67 15.84
C LYS A 28 5.79 14.17 16.74
N SER A 29 5.04 13.15 16.31
CA SER A 29 3.92 12.59 17.09
C SER A 29 4.38 11.59 18.15
N GLY A 30 5.57 11.00 18.00
CA GLY A 30 6.06 9.90 18.85
C GLY A 30 5.61 8.51 18.37
N GLU A 31 4.80 8.45 17.30
CA GLU A 31 4.32 7.20 16.73
C GLU A 31 5.45 6.38 16.10
N ASN A 32 5.20 5.07 15.91
CA ASN A 32 6.16 4.10 15.37
C ASN A 32 7.57 4.23 15.99
N LEU A 33 7.60 4.37 17.32
CA LEU A 33 8.81 4.61 18.11
C LEU A 33 9.63 5.81 17.61
N TYR A 34 8.98 6.98 17.52
CA TYR A 34 9.58 8.21 16.98
C TYR A 34 10.09 8.04 15.54
N GLY A 35 9.33 7.30 14.72
CA GLY A 35 9.67 7.02 13.32
C GLY A 35 10.84 6.06 13.14
N LEU A 36 11.12 5.17 14.09
CA LEU A 36 12.11 4.09 13.95
C LEU A 36 11.74 3.15 12.79
N TYR A 37 10.44 2.88 12.64
CA TYR A 37 9.90 2.06 11.56
C TYR A 37 8.69 2.74 10.92
N GLN A 38 8.22 2.17 9.82
CA GLN A 38 6.94 2.51 9.20
C GLN A 38 6.21 1.20 8.93
N THR A 39 4.92 1.15 9.22
CA THR A 39 4.07 0.09 8.69
C THR A 39 3.86 0.38 7.21
N PRO A 40 4.36 -0.47 6.29
CA PRO A 40 4.28 -0.18 4.87
C PRO A 40 2.82 -0.24 4.39
N PRO A 41 2.47 0.54 3.35
CA PRO A 41 1.21 0.37 2.64
C PRO A 41 1.21 -0.96 1.87
N ASP A 42 0.11 -1.25 1.19
CA ASP A 42 0.02 -2.42 0.31
C ASP A 42 1.01 -2.31 -0.85
N LEU A 43 1.23 -1.10 -1.37
CA LEU A 43 2.11 -0.85 -2.51
C LEU A 43 2.91 0.45 -2.38
N PHE A 44 4.20 0.38 -2.70
CA PHE A 44 5.04 1.54 -2.96
C PHE A 44 5.28 1.74 -4.45
N VAL A 45 4.99 2.94 -4.93
CA VAL A 45 5.26 3.35 -6.33
C VAL A 45 6.18 4.56 -6.39
N LYS A 46 6.71 4.83 -7.58
CA LYS A 46 7.55 6.02 -7.80
C LYS A 46 6.77 7.32 -7.59
N GLU A 47 5.55 7.38 -8.11
CA GLU A 47 4.69 8.57 -8.12
C GLU A 47 3.21 8.18 -8.25
N LEU A 48 2.31 9.04 -7.76
CA LEU A 48 0.85 8.83 -7.85
C LEU A 48 0.31 9.36 -9.18
N THR A 49 0.82 8.81 -10.27
CA THR A 49 0.26 9.04 -11.62
C THR A 49 -0.50 7.80 -12.06
N ARG A 50 -1.57 8.01 -12.82
CA ARG A 50 -2.37 6.91 -13.37
C ARG A 50 -1.50 5.93 -14.15
N GLU A 51 -0.61 6.45 -15.00
CA GLU A 51 0.31 5.65 -15.80
C GLU A 51 1.24 4.78 -14.94
N CYS A 52 1.84 5.36 -13.89
CA CYS A 52 2.71 4.60 -12.99
C CYS A 52 1.94 3.48 -12.30
N ILE A 53 0.74 3.78 -11.79
CA ILE A 53 -0.10 2.80 -11.10
C ILE A 53 -0.56 1.69 -12.06
N GLU A 54 -1.08 2.04 -13.24
CA GLU A 54 -1.56 1.06 -14.23
C GLU A 54 -0.44 0.13 -14.69
N LYS A 55 0.76 0.67 -14.95
CA LYS A 55 1.93 -0.15 -15.30
C LYS A 55 2.33 -1.10 -14.17
N THR A 56 2.35 -0.61 -12.94
CA THR A 56 2.69 -1.43 -11.77
C THR A 56 1.66 -2.53 -11.54
N ILE A 57 0.37 -2.22 -11.55
CA ILE A 57 -0.68 -3.22 -11.37
C ILE A 57 -0.66 -4.26 -12.50
N SER A 58 -0.44 -3.82 -13.76
CA SER A 58 -0.34 -4.74 -14.90
C SER A 58 0.84 -5.71 -14.77
N ASP A 59 2.00 -5.22 -14.32
CA ASP A 59 3.18 -6.06 -14.07
C ASP A 59 2.96 -7.05 -12.92
N LEU A 60 2.28 -6.62 -11.83
CA LEU A 60 1.95 -7.50 -10.71
C LEU A 60 0.98 -8.62 -11.13
N LEU A 61 -0.07 -8.28 -11.89
CA LEU A 61 -1.04 -9.26 -12.39
C LEU A 61 -0.41 -10.31 -13.32
N GLN A 62 0.69 -9.97 -14.01
CA GLN A 62 1.45 -10.95 -14.80
C GLN A 62 2.27 -11.92 -13.95
N LYS A 63 2.60 -11.53 -12.70
CA LYS A 63 3.41 -12.33 -11.78
C LYS A 63 2.56 -13.25 -10.89
N GLY A 64 1.29 -12.91 -10.67
CA GLY A 64 0.37 -13.67 -9.83
C GLY A 64 -0.83 -12.85 -9.37
N ASN A 65 -1.60 -13.43 -8.45
CA ASN A 65 -2.74 -12.76 -7.84
C ASN A 65 -2.27 -11.63 -6.91
N LEU A 66 -2.92 -10.47 -6.95
CA LEU A 66 -2.52 -9.32 -6.13
C LEU A 66 -2.62 -9.63 -4.63
N GLU A 67 -3.57 -10.47 -4.24
CA GLU A 67 -3.80 -10.94 -2.86
C GLU A 67 -2.64 -11.74 -2.30
N GLU A 68 -1.87 -12.40 -3.17
CA GLU A 68 -0.71 -13.21 -2.80
C GLU A 68 0.59 -12.39 -2.84
N LEU A 69 0.62 -11.35 -3.68
CA LEU A 69 1.81 -10.54 -3.94
C LEU A 69 1.91 -9.29 -3.07
N LEU A 70 0.78 -8.63 -2.80
CA LEU A 70 0.73 -7.46 -1.94
C LEU A 70 0.67 -7.91 -0.49
N ASN A 71 1.08 -7.03 0.42
CA ASN A 71 1.02 -7.34 1.84
C ASN A 71 -0.42 -7.75 2.18
N PRO A 72 -0.65 -8.97 2.69
CA PRO A 72 -1.93 -9.30 3.25
C PRO A 72 -2.10 -8.32 4.42
N THR A 73 -3.04 -7.40 4.32
CA THR A 73 -3.39 -6.50 5.41
C THR A 73 -3.88 -7.41 6.54
N ILE A 74 -2.94 -7.82 7.39
CA ILE A 74 -2.96 -8.94 8.34
C ILE A 74 -4.39 -9.31 8.74
N PHE A 75 -4.98 -10.31 8.05
CA PHE A 75 -6.36 -10.81 8.21
C PHE A 75 -7.33 -9.84 8.90
N SER A 76 -8.13 -9.09 8.12
CA SER A 76 -9.38 -8.55 8.66
C SER A 76 -10.34 -9.72 8.88
N ASP A 77 -10.17 -10.42 10.02
CA ASP A 77 -11.23 -11.25 10.57
C ASP A 77 -12.33 -10.29 11.06
N GLU A 78 -13.13 -9.77 10.13
CA GLU A 78 -14.47 -9.32 10.48
C GLU A 78 -15.28 -10.58 10.82
N LYS A 79 -15.34 -10.89 12.11
CA LYS A 79 -16.48 -11.58 12.72
C LYS A 79 -17.45 -10.57 13.30
#